data_AF-A0A161YZK0-F1
#
_entry.id   AF-A0A161YZK0-F1
#
_cell.length_a   1.000
_cell.length_b   1.000
_cell.length_c   1.000
_cell.angle_alpha   90.00
_cell.angle_beta   90.00
_cell.angle_gamma   90.00
#
_symmetry.space_group_name_H-M   'P 1'
#
loop_
_entity.id
_entity.type
_entity.pdbx_description
1 polymer ?
#
loop_
_entity_poly.entity_id
_entity_poly.type
_entity_poly.pdbx_seq_one_letter_code
_entity_poly.pdbx_strand_id
1 'polypeptide(L)'
;MSKITNLVLITVAALSIDASARTSTLVDCTHLDSDHPQKAKRYLMCLDGNIELLERDRQAWINKLIMDTEELEKDTGNTQLMPIIKRSLLSQSRYMEDSCKWRYLKELPNSTSAAKVYKRCKIAFLQHHTKELKANF
;
A
#
# COMPACT_ATOMS: atom_id res chain seq x y z
N MET A 1 70.25 3.80 15.66
CA MET A 1 69.32 4.15 14.57
C MET A 1 68.26 3.06 14.49
N SER A 2 67.07 3.27 15.05
CA SER A 2 65.94 2.35 14.85
C SER A 2 64.63 3.13 14.87
N LYS A 3 63.71 2.68 14.02
CA LYS A 3 62.59 3.40 13.41
C LYS A 3 61.41 3.50 14.38
N ILE A 4 60.75 4.65 14.41
CA ILE A 4 59.43 4.79 15.02
C ILE A 4 58.39 4.47 13.95
N THR A 5 57.73 3.34 14.08
CA THR A 5 56.63 2.89 13.23
C THR A 5 55.33 3.53 13.70
N ASN A 6 54.72 4.36 12.86
CA ASN A 6 53.37 4.88 13.04
C ASN A 6 52.35 3.74 12.92
N LEU A 7 51.54 3.56 13.97
CA LEU A 7 50.36 2.68 13.94
C LEU A 7 49.11 3.56 13.96
N VAL A 8 48.50 3.78 12.80
CA VAL A 8 47.22 4.49 12.68
C VAL A 8 46.12 3.46 12.84
N LEU A 9 45.37 3.53 13.95
CA LEU A 9 44.14 2.77 14.15
C LEU A 9 43.01 3.45 13.36
N ILE A 10 42.51 2.79 12.31
CA ILE A 10 41.32 3.22 11.59
C ILE A 10 40.12 2.50 12.19
N THR A 11 39.35 3.20 13.03
CA THR A 11 38.04 2.75 13.51
C THR A 11 37.01 2.87 12.40
N VAL A 12 36.57 1.74 11.86
CA VAL A 12 35.45 1.68 10.90
C VAL A 12 34.15 1.81 11.69
N ALA A 13 33.52 2.98 11.63
CA ALA A 13 32.17 3.17 12.15
C ALA A 13 31.18 2.48 11.21
N ALA A 14 30.50 1.44 11.71
CA ALA A 14 29.40 0.80 11.01
C ALA A 14 28.24 1.80 10.91
N LEU A 15 27.99 2.31 9.69
CA LEU A 15 26.79 3.08 9.38
C LEU A 15 25.62 2.11 9.27
N SER A 16 24.85 1.97 10.34
CA SER A 16 23.54 1.33 10.31
C SER A 16 22.62 2.19 9.45
N ILE A 17 22.31 1.73 8.24
CA ILE A 17 21.29 2.34 7.39
C ILE A 17 19.94 1.90 7.95
N ASP A 18 19.38 2.67 8.88
CA ASP A 18 17.98 2.49 9.27
C ASP A 18 17.10 2.86 8.07
N ALA A 19 16.58 1.85 7.38
CA ALA A 19 15.57 2.02 6.36
C ALA A 19 14.26 2.46 7.04
N SER A 20 14.13 3.76 7.31
CA SER A 20 12.88 4.34 7.78
C SER A 20 11.80 4.11 6.73
N ALA A 21 10.89 3.17 6.99
CA ALA A 21 9.69 2.99 6.20
C ALA A 21 8.92 4.33 6.20
N ARG A 22 8.89 5.01 5.05
CA ARG A 22 8.15 6.27 4.91
C ARG A 22 6.67 5.97 5.11
N THR A 23 6.11 6.43 6.23
CA THR A 23 4.67 6.34 6.46
C THR A 23 4.00 7.40 5.60
N SER A 24 3.49 6.98 4.45
CA SER A 24 2.75 7.83 3.53
C SER A 24 1.42 8.26 4.16
N THR A 25 1.37 9.49 4.68
CA THR A 25 0.15 10.06 5.25
C THR A 25 -0.82 10.48 4.15
N LEU A 26 -2.09 10.08 4.26
CA LEU A 26 -3.13 10.47 3.31
C LEU A 26 -3.40 11.97 3.38
N VAL A 27 -3.72 12.57 2.24
CA VAL A 27 -4.14 13.96 2.14
C VAL A 27 -5.58 14.08 2.62
N ASP A 28 -5.87 15.03 3.51
CA ASP A 28 -7.24 15.35 3.89
C ASP A 28 -7.95 16.11 2.76
N CYS A 29 -8.84 15.41 2.07
CA CYS A 29 -9.62 15.94 0.95
C CYS A 29 -10.95 16.59 1.39
N THR A 30 -11.33 16.57 2.68
CA THR A 30 -12.67 16.96 3.14
C THR A 30 -13.06 18.38 2.76
N HIS A 31 -12.11 19.32 2.84
CA HIS A 31 -12.30 20.72 2.47
C HIS A 31 -12.64 20.96 0.98
N LEU A 32 -12.44 19.95 0.12
CA LEU A 32 -12.78 20.01 -1.31
C LEU A 32 -14.15 19.40 -1.63
N ASP A 33 -14.79 18.70 -0.68
CA ASP A 33 -16.08 18.05 -0.94
C ASP A 33 -17.16 19.07 -1.25
N SER A 34 -17.76 18.93 -2.42
CA SER A 34 -18.74 19.85 -2.96
C SER A 34 -19.46 19.23 -4.14
N ASP A 35 -20.69 19.66 -4.38
CA ASP A 35 -21.44 19.30 -5.59
C ASP A 35 -21.25 20.32 -6.72
N HIS A 36 -20.51 21.41 -6.46
CA HIS A 36 -20.11 22.33 -7.51
C HIS A 36 -19.08 21.67 -8.46
N PRO A 37 -19.29 21.66 -9.79
CA PRO A 37 -18.49 20.86 -10.74
C PRO A 37 -16.97 21.02 -10.59
N GLN A 38 -16.49 22.26 -10.46
CA GLN A 38 -15.06 22.55 -10.34
C GLN A 38 -14.44 22.05 -9.02
N LYS A 39 -15.18 22.14 -7.91
CA LYS A 39 -14.72 21.66 -6.59
C LYS A 39 -14.81 20.14 -6.52
N ALA A 40 -15.88 19.56 -7.05
CA ALA A 40 -16.04 18.12 -7.22
C ALA A 40 -14.87 17.52 -8.02
N LYS A 41 -14.44 18.15 -9.13
CA LYS A 41 -13.26 17.70 -9.88
C LYS A 41 -11.99 17.67 -9.00
N ARG A 42 -11.72 18.75 -8.25
CA ARG A 42 -10.55 18.82 -7.34
C ARG A 42 -10.63 17.76 -6.24
N TYR A 43 -11.82 17.55 -5.68
CA TYR A 43 -12.05 16.51 -4.68
C TYR A 43 -11.75 15.11 -5.23
N LEU A 44 -12.28 14.78 -6.41
CA LEU A 44 -12.04 13.49 -7.04
C LEU A 44 -10.55 13.26 -7.35
N MET A 45 -9.83 14.29 -7.82
CA MET A 45 -8.37 14.23 -8.04
C MET A 45 -7.60 14.02 -6.74
N CYS A 46 -8.01 14.67 -5.65
CA CYS A 46 -7.41 14.45 -4.34
C CYS A 46 -7.58 13.00 -3.87
N LEU A 47 -8.79 12.43 -4.06
CA LEU A 47 -9.04 11.02 -3.75
C LEU A 47 -8.20 10.08 -4.63
N ASP A 48 -7.98 10.41 -5.91
CA ASP A 48 -7.10 9.63 -6.79
C ASP A 48 -5.66 9.58 -6.26
N GLY A 49 -5.10 10.70 -5.82
CA GLY A 49 -3.78 10.73 -5.19
C GLY A 49 -3.69 9.83 -3.94
N ASN A 50 -4.75 9.81 -3.12
CA ASN A 50 -4.83 8.89 -1.97
C ASN A 50 -4.93 7.42 -2.39
N ILE A 51 -5.67 7.11 -3.45
CA ILE A 51 -5.76 5.74 -4.00
C ILE A 51 -4.39 5.28 -4.49
N GLU A 52 -3.69 6.08 -5.29
CA GLU A 52 -2.35 5.75 -5.79
C GLU A 52 -1.34 5.55 -4.66
N LEU A 53 -1.44 6.35 -3.59
CA LEU A 53 -0.59 6.21 -2.42
C LEU A 53 -0.84 4.89 -1.69
N LEU A 54 -2.11 4.56 -1.47
CA LEU A 54 -2.53 3.34 -0.79
C LEU A 54 -2.26 2.08 -1.62
N GLU A 55 -2.43 2.14 -2.94
CA GLU A 55 -2.11 1.04 -3.84
C GLU A 55 -0.62 0.72 -3.81
N ARG A 56 0.24 1.74 -3.77
CA ARG A 56 1.69 1.57 -3.60
C ARG A 56 2.07 0.97 -2.25
N ASP A 57 1.51 1.49 -1.15
CA ASP A 57 1.75 0.93 0.20
C ASP A 57 1.31 -0.53 0.22
N ARG A 58 0.07 -0.83 -0.20
CA ARG A 58 -0.45 -2.21 -0.28
C ARG A 58 0.47 -3.11 -1.10
N GLN A 59 0.94 -2.66 -2.27
CA GLN A 59 1.81 -3.47 -3.12
C GLN A 59 3.15 -3.79 -2.46
N ALA A 60 3.72 -2.86 -1.68
CA ALA A 60 4.94 -3.13 -0.93
C ALA A 60 4.74 -4.28 0.07
N TRP A 61 3.60 -4.29 0.78
CA TRP A 61 3.27 -5.36 1.72
C TRP A 61 2.91 -6.69 1.04
N ILE A 62 2.26 -6.65 -0.13
CA ILE A 62 2.05 -7.84 -0.95
C ILE A 62 3.40 -8.43 -1.38
N ASN A 63 4.34 -7.59 -1.84
CA ASN A 63 5.66 -8.06 -2.24
C ASN A 63 6.41 -8.69 -1.06
N LYS A 64 6.34 -8.07 0.14
CA LYS A 64 6.91 -8.65 1.36
C LYS A 64 6.31 -10.03 1.64
N LEU A 65 4.99 -10.16 1.66
CA LEU A 65 4.29 -11.43 1.88
C LEU A 65 4.77 -12.52 0.90
N ILE A 66 4.92 -12.17 -0.39
CA ILE A 66 5.39 -13.12 -1.41
C ILE A 66 6.83 -13.55 -1.13
N MET A 67 7.75 -12.62 -0.84
CA MET A 67 9.15 -12.94 -0.52
C MET A 67 9.25 -13.82 0.72
N ASP A 68 8.55 -13.47 1.80
CA ASP A 68 8.55 -14.25 3.04
C ASP A 68 7.97 -15.66 2.82
N THR A 69 6.96 -15.78 1.96
CA THR A 69 6.40 -17.09 1.58
C THR A 69 7.41 -17.92 0.79
N GLU A 70 8.14 -17.32 -0.16
CA GLU A 70 9.17 -18.01 -0.93
C GLU A 70 10.27 -18.57 -0.03
N GLU A 71 10.71 -17.79 0.97
CA GLU A 71 11.68 -18.23 1.97
C GLU A 71 11.11 -19.38 2.82
N LEU A 72 9.88 -19.26 3.30
CA LEU A 72 9.21 -20.30 4.09
C LEU A 72 9.03 -21.61 3.30
N GLU A 73 8.67 -21.53 2.02
CA GLU A 73 8.54 -22.71 1.16
C GLU A 73 9.88 -23.39 0.94
N LYS A 74 10.96 -22.61 0.78
CA LYS A 74 12.32 -23.13 0.64
C LYS A 74 12.77 -23.86 1.92
N ASP A 75 12.46 -23.31 3.08
CA ASP A 75 12.90 -23.86 4.37
C ASP A 75 12.09 -25.08 4.82
N THR A 76 10.79 -25.10 4.52
CA THR A 76 9.87 -26.14 5.01
C THR A 76 9.48 -27.17 3.95
N GLY A 77 9.65 -26.85 2.66
CA GLY A 77 9.13 -27.62 1.54
C GLY A 77 7.61 -27.51 1.35
N ASN A 78 6.90 -26.67 2.12
CA ASN A 78 5.45 -26.54 2.03
C ASN A 78 4.98 -25.66 0.85
N THR A 79 5.12 -26.19 -0.37
CA THR A 79 4.79 -25.50 -1.63
C THR A 79 3.31 -25.22 -1.87
N GLN A 80 2.43 -25.55 -0.91
CA GLN A 80 0.99 -25.29 -0.99
C GLN A 80 0.62 -23.85 -0.62
N LEU A 81 1.50 -23.13 0.06
CA LEU A 81 1.23 -21.78 0.58
C LEU A 81 1.11 -20.75 -0.55
N MET A 82 2.09 -20.72 -1.45
CA MET A 82 2.18 -19.72 -2.52
C MET A 82 0.95 -19.72 -3.45
N PRO A 83 0.43 -20.87 -3.92
CA PRO A 83 -0.81 -20.89 -4.70
C PRO A 83 -2.04 -20.36 -3.94
N ILE A 84 -2.14 -20.64 -2.64
CA ILE A 84 -3.26 -20.18 -1.81
C ILE A 84 -3.19 -18.66 -1.62
N ILE A 85 -2.01 -18.12 -1.31
CA ILE A 85 -1.76 -16.68 -1.14
C ILE A 85 -2.03 -15.93 -2.43
N LYS A 86 -1.50 -16.38 -3.58
CA LYS A 86 -1.76 -15.74 -4.88
C LYS A 86 -3.25 -15.69 -5.21
N ARG A 87 -3.98 -16.77 -4.92
CA ARG A 87 -5.43 -16.83 -5.13
C ARG A 87 -6.18 -15.90 -4.18
N SER A 88 -5.78 -15.80 -2.90
CA SER A 88 -6.45 -14.93 -1.94
C SER A 88 -6.29 -13.45 -2.32
N LEU A 89 -5.10 -13.03 -2.74
CA LEU A 89 -4.81 -11.67 -3.22
C LEU A 89 -5.66 -11.30 -4.46
N LEU A 90 -5.80 -12.24 -5.40
CA LEU A 90 -6.63 -12.06 -6.59
C LEU A 90 -8.12 -11.93 -6.21
N SER A 91 -8.62 -12.82 -5.34
CA SER A 91 -10.00 -12.78 -4.87
C SER A 91 -10.31 -11.50 -4.09
N GLN A 92 -9.38 -11.03 -3.25
CA GLN A 92 -9.52 -9.77 -2.51
C GLN A 92 -9.65 -8.59 -3.47
N SER A 93 -8.81 -8.54 -4.50
CA SER A 93 -8.84 -7.47 -5.51
C SER A 93 -10.15 -7.44 -6.30
N ARG A 94 -10.66 -8.62 -6.69
CA ARG A 94 -11.96 -8.75 -7.37
C ARG A 94 -13.12 -8.32 -6.47
N TYR A 95 -13.12 -8.79 -5.23
CA TYR A 95 -14.16 -8.44 -4.25
C TYR A 95 -14.21 -6.93 -4.01
N MET A 96 -13.05 -6.27 -3.85
CA MET A 96 -12.96 -4.81 -3.74
C MET A 96 -13.56 -4.12 -4.97
N GLU A 97 -13.13 -4.52 -6.18
CA GLU A 97 -13.55 -3.86 -7.41
C GLU A 97 -15.07 -3.96 -7.63
N ASP A 98 -15.62 -5.18 -7.53
CA ASP A 98 -17.06 -5.39 -7.72
C ASP A 98 -17.87 -4.71 -6.60
N SER A 99 -17.35 -4.73 -5.37
CA SER A 99 -17.93 -4.00 -4.24
C SER A 99 -18.05 -2.50 -4.50
N CYS A 100 -17.02 -1.88 -5.06
CA CYS A 100 -17.06 -0.45 -5.35
C CYS A 100 -17.90 -0.13 -6.59
N LYS A 101 -17.90 -1.02 -7.60
CA LYS A 101 -18.73 -0.88 -8.81
C LYS A 101 -20.22 -0.90 -8.52
N TRP A 102 -20.74 -1.86 -7.74
CA TRP A 102 -22.18 -1.87 -7.50
C TRP A 102 -22.64 -0.63 -6.70
N ARG A 103 -21.78 -0.11 -5.81
CA ARG A 103 -22.04 1.15 -5.08
C ARG A 103 -22.05 2.36 -6.02
N TYR A 104 -21.15 2.40 -6.99
CA TYR A 104 -21.17 3.40 -8.06
C TYR A 104 -22.50 3.35 -8.83
N LEU A 105 -22.93 2.16 -9.26
CA LEU A 105 -24.15 2.00 -10.05
C LEU A 105 -25.41 2.45 -9.31
N LYS A 106 -25.47 2.25 -7.98
CA LYS A 106 -26.58 2.69 -7.13
C LYS A 106 -26.77 4.22 -7.13
N GLU A 107 -25.70 4.99 -7.34
CA GLU A 107 -25.71 6.46 -7.30
C GLU A 107 -26.09 7.10 -8.64
N LEU A 108 -26.20 6.31 -9.72
CA LEU A 108 -26.62 6.82 -11.02
C LEU A 108 -28.09 7.29 -10.99
N PRO A 109 -28.43 8.34 -11.78
CA PRO A 109 -27.63 8.98 -12.82
C PRO A 109 -26.65 10.07 -12.33
N ASN A 110 -26.51 10.30 -11.02
CA ASN A 110 -25.58 11.31 -10.50
C ASN A 110 -24.13 10.79 -10.58
N SER A 111 -23.48 11.05 -11.71
CA SER A 111 -22.10 10.61 -11.97
C SER A 111 -21.08 11.17 -10.99
N THR A 112 -21.30 12.38 -10.46
CA THR A 112 -20.41 12.99 -9.46
C THR A 112 -20.52 12.25 -8.12
N SER A 113 -21.73 12.00 -7.64
CA SER A 113 -21.96 11.20 -6.42
C SER A 113 -21.38 9.79 -6.59
N ALA A 114 -21.66 9.15 -7.73
CA ALA A 114 -21.15 7.82 -8.05
C ALA A 114 -19.62 7.75 -7.98
N ALA A 115 -18.92 8.72 -8.58
CA ALA A 115 -17.46 8.78 -8.55
C ALA A 115 -16.91 8.99 -7.13
N LYS A 116 -17.56 9.85 -6.31
CA LYS A 116 -17.18 10.06 -4.89
C LYS A 116 -17.31 8.75 -4.11
N VAL A 117 -18.44 8.05 -4.25
CA VAL A 117 -18.73 6.79 -3.55
C VAL A 117 -17.74 5.69 -3.96
N TYR A 118 -17.45 5.54 -5.25
CA TYR A 118 -16.49 4.55 -5.75
C TYR A 118 -15.09 4.77 -5.16
N LYS A 119 -14.60 6.02 -5.21
CA LYS A 119 -13.24 6.34 -4.73
C LYS A 119 -13.11 6.18 -3.22
N ARG A 120 -14.10 6.65 -2.43
CA ARG A 120 -14.15 6.42 -0.98
C ARG A 120 -14.18 4.93 -0.63
N CYS A 121 -14.94 4.14 -1.38
CA CYS A 121 -14.98 2.68 -1.25
C CYS A 121 -13.59 2.06 -1.47
N LYS A 122 -12.90 2.40 -2.57
CA LYS A 122 -11.53 1.90 -2.83
C LYS A 122 -10.57 2.25 -1.71
N ILE A 123 -10.58 3.50 -1.24
CA ILE A 123 -9.74 3.97 -0.13
C ILE A 123 -9.95 3.09 1.12
N ALA A 124 -11.21 2.87 1.51
CA ALA A 124 -11.52 2.06 2.69
C ALA A 124 -11.02 0.60 2.55
N PHE A 125 -11.25 -0.02 1.39
CA PHE A 125 -10.77 -1.39 1.13
C PHE A 125 -9.24 -1.49 1.11
N LEU A 126 -8.57 -0.51 0.51
CA LEU A 126 -7.12 -0.44 0.48
C LEU A 126 -6.55 -0.30 1.89
N GLN A 127 -7.08 0.61 2.70
CA GLN A 127 -6.66 0.80 4.09
C GLN A 127 -6.85 -0.48 4.92
N HIS A 128 -8.01 -1.14 4.77
CA HIS A 128 -8.31 -2.38 5.49
C HIS A 128 -7.34 -3.50 5.12
N HIS A 129 -7.19 -3.79 3.83
CA HIS A 129 -6.34 -4.88 3.38
C HIS A 129 -4.87 -4.61 3.71
N THR A 130 -4.40 -3.38 3.57
CA THR A 130 -3.05 -3.00 4.00
C THR A 130 -2.86 -3.21 5.50
N LYS A 131 -3.86 -2.92 6.34
CA LYS A 131 -3.80 -3.21 7.77
C LYS A 131 -3.72 -4.71 8.04
N GLU A 132 -4.49 -5.52 7.31
CA GLU A 132 -4.45 -6.99 7.43
C GLU A 132 -3.09 -7.56 7.02
N LEU A 133 -2.51 -7.05 5.92
CA LEU A 133 -1.17 -7.47 5.45
C LEU A 133 -0.08 -7.10 6.47
N LYS A 134 -0.17 -5.92 7.10
CA LYS A 134 0.74 -5.48 8.16
C LYS A 134 0.62 -6.30 9.44
N ALA A 135 -0.55 -6.87 9.73
CA ALA A 135 -0.82 -7.58 10.97
C ALA A 135 -0.41 -9.06 10.93
N ASN A 136 -0.27 -9.64 9.74
CA ASN A 136 -0.21 -11.10 9.57
C ASN A 136 1.07 -11.64 8.94
N PHE A 137 2.18 -10.89 8.96
CA PHE A 137 3.58 -11.33 8.76
C PHE A 137 4.50 -10.23 9.32
#